data_AF-A0AAC9TVG9-F1
#
_entry.id   AF-A0AAC9TVG9-F1
#
_cell.length_a   1.000
_cell.length_b   1.000
_cell.length_c   1.000
_cell.angle_alpha   90.00
_cell.angle_beta   90.00
_cell.angle_gamma   90.00
#
_symmetry.space_group_name_H-M   'P 1'
#
loop_
_entity.id
_entity.type
_entity.pdbx_description
1 polymer ?
#
loop_
_entity_poly.entity_id
_entity_poly.type
_entity_poly.pdbx_seq_one_letter_code
_entity_poly.pdbx_strand_id
1 'polypeptide(L)'
;MTTETPEVKSEYLIAAYGDTMLDRGFTSIPNTLIYYRKRLGLTASEFEFIIAVMSLSWREEKEIRDKEINPTTQHYCRQRQSLYAKGYLTFSSRNIYKNNIFRGKGTVYNFSGLKKAIEMLVEEDRAIQNMDAPVEQKYDEPSLFNDDVSTEPLQPPKLIKEEKEKSEEEKTPEEKEEDKKQEEFLEKYNELHKELIGVKINHKYHKVYTSFLIDIFKKRVHDNFDEALSIVKFNFLKLSLNKRYSLKLQDLLRMALCQKNESHQNNNNKENKTDSDKRYAIPRGLDKLDFLLNELEKGGNINEAYAKITNCG
;
A
#
# COMPACT_ATOMS: atom_id res chain seq x y z
N MET A 1 15.01 24.58 31.74
CA MET A 1 16.30 24.21 31.15
C MET A 1 16.40 24.89 29.79
N THR A 2 17.34 25.82 29.63
CA THR A 2 17.62 26.49 28.37
C THR A 2 18.33 25.52 27.43
N THR A 3 17.65 25.08 26.37
CA THR A 3 18.31 24.33 25.29
C THR A 3 19.16 25.31 24.51
N GLU A 4 20.44 25.40 24.85
CA GLU A 4 21.43 26.06 24.01
C GLU A 4 21.46 25.33 22.67
N THR A 5 20.92 25.95 21.63
CA THR A 5 21.12 25.50 20.26
C THR A 5 22.61 25.66 19.95
N PRO A 6 23.35 24.57 19.68
CA PRO A 6 24.78 24.67 19.40
C PRO A 6 24.98 25.48 18.11
N GLU A 7 25.60 26.65 18.22
CA GLU A 7 26.07 27.40 17.06
C GLU A 7 27.22 26.63 16.41
N VAL A 8 26.99 26.12 15.19
CA VAL A 8 28.02 25.44 14.42
C VAL A 8 29.01 26.49 13.90
N LYS A 9 30.15 26.63 14.58
CA LYS A 9 31.26 27.48 14.12
C LYS A 9 31.87 26.89 12.85
N SER A 10 32.14 27.72 11.84
CA SER A 10 32.75 27.31 10.56
C SER A 10 34.03 26.48 10.75
N GLU A 11 34.80 26.78 11.80
CA GLU A 11 36.01 26.04 12.19
C GLU A 11 35.72 24.56 12.51
N TYR A 12 34.59 24.24 13.13
CA TYR A 12 34.20 22.85 13.39
C TYR A 12 33.92 22.08 12.09
N LEU A 13 33.24 22.71 11.13
CA LEU A 13 32.94 22.08 9.84
C LEU A 13 34.22 21.83 9.03
N ILE A 14 35.15 22.80 9.04
CA ILE A 14 36.45 22.66 8.39
C ILE A 14 37.26 21.55 9.07
N ALA A 15 37.26 21.49 10.40
CA ALA A 15 37.96 20.43 11.15
C ALA A 15 37.35 19.04 10.91
N ALA A 16 36.03 18.94 10.79
CA ALA A 16 35.32 17.66 10.66
C ALA A 16 35.33 17.09 9.23
N TYR A 17 35.21 17.95 8.21
CA TYR A 17 35.02 17.54 6.82
C TYR A 17 36.17 17.96 5.89
N GLY A 18 37.02 18.90 6.32
CA GLY A 18 38.07 19.49 5.48
C GLY A 18 37.53 20.50 4.46
N ASP A 19 38.40 21.41 4.01
CA ASP A 19 38.03 22.46 3.04
C ASP A 19 37.50 21.89 1.71
N THR A 20 38.14 20.83 1.20
CA THR A 20 37.81 20.25 -0.11
C THR A 20 36.39 19.67 -0.18
N MET A 21 35.84 19.19 0.94
CA MET A 21 34.45 18.73 0.98
C MET A 21 33.47 19.90 1.06
N LEU A 22 33.88 21.00 1.70
CA LEU A 22 33.04 22.19 1.87
C LEU A 22 32.96 23.04 0.60
N ASP A 23 33.87 22.89 -0.36
CA ASP A 23 33.82 23.55 -1.68
C ASP A 23 32.50 23.30 -2.43
N ARG A 24 31.88 22.13 -2.23
CA ARG A 24 30.58 21.80 -2.84
C ARG A 24 29.39 22.27 -2.02
N GLY A 25 29.64 22.94 -0.89
CA GLY A 25 28.65 23.39 0.07
C GLY A 25 28.15 22.28 0.98
N PHE A 26 27.46 22.69 2.03
CA PHE A 26 26.84 21.82 3.02
C PHE A 26 25.32 21.99 3.01
N THR A 27 24.58 20.91 3.23
CA THR A 27 23.11 20.95 3.37
C THR A 27 22.74 20.58 4.80
N SER A 28 22.14 21.53 5.52
CA SER A 28 21.60 21.27 6.86
C SER A 28 20.29 20.48 6.77
N ILE A 29 20.24 19.35 7.47
CA ILE A 29 19.05 18.53 7.60
C ILE A 29 18.60 18.58 9.06
N PRO A 30 17.34 18.94 9.35
CA PRO A 30 16.82 18.89 10.71
C PRO A 30 16.94 17.49 11.31
N ASN A 31 17.52 17.37 12.51
CA ASN A 31 17.62 16.09 13.21
C ASN A 31 16.26 15.44 13.46
N THR A 32 15.20 16.23 13.58
CA THR A 32 13.82 15.74 13.69
C THR A 32 13.42 14.90 12.48
N LEU A 33 13.78 15.30 11.26
CA LEU A 33 13.50 14.52 10.06
C LEU A 33 14.24 13.16 10.08
N ILE A 34 15.48 13.15 10.58
CA ILE A 34 16.28 11.92 10.72
C ILE A 34 15.66 10.99 11.75
N TYR A 35 15.31 11.54 12.92
CA TYR A 35 14.75 10.79 14.05
C TYR A 35 13.38 10.17 13.71
N TYR A 36 12.47 10.95 13.12
CA TYR A 36 11.11 10.49 12.81
C TYR A 36 10.99 9.73 11.50
N ARG A 37 12.07 9.54 10.74
CA ARG A 37 12.05 8.90 9.41
C ARG A 37 11.24 7.59 9.38
N LYS A 38 11.45 6.71 10.37
CA LYS A 38 10.76 5.41 10.45
C LYS A 38 9.27 5.58 10.76
N ARG A 39 8.91 6.45 11.70
CA ARG A 39 7.51 6.73 12.08
C ARG A 39 6.72 7.40 10.96
N LEU A 40 7.39 8.23 10.16
CA LEU A 40 6.84 8.80 8.92
C LEU A 40 6.72 7.76 7.78
N GLY A 41 7.16 6.51 7.97
CA GLY A 41 7.13 5.49 6.93
C GLY A 41 7.97 5.85 5.70
N LEU A 42 9.06 6.61 5.86
CA LEU A 42 9.93 7.02 4.76
C LEU A 42 10.94 5.91 4.44
N THR A 43 10.92 5.47 3.18
CA THR A 43 11.94 4.58 2.63
C THR A 43 13.28 5.31 2.49
N ALA A 44 14.39 4.56 2.32
CA ALA A 44 15.71 5.16 2.12
C ALA A 44 15.76 6.05 0.87
N SER A 45 15.18 5.57 -0.22
CA SER A 45 15.15 6.30 -1.49
C SER A 45 14.28 7.55 -1.45
N GLU A 46 13.17 7.54 -0.71
CA GLU A 46 12.37 8.75 -0.47
C GLU A 46 13.12 9.76 0.38
N PHE A 47 13.81 9.30 1.42
CA PHE A 47 14.60 10.17 2.31
C PHE A 47 15.77 10.82 1.57
N GLU A 48 16.53 10.06 0.78
CA GLU A 48 17.59 10.58 -0.08
C GLU A 48 17.05 11.61 -1.08
N PHE A 49 15.89 11.34 -1.68
CA PHE A 49 15.23 12.29 -2.58
C PHE A 49 14.86 13.60 -1.88
N ILE A 50 14.29 13.54 -0.67
CA ILE A 50 13.96 14.73 0.12
C ILE A 50 15.23 15.55 0.39
N ILE A 51 16.31 14.91 0.83
CA ILE A 51 17.60 15.58 1.09
C ILE A 51 18.12 16.26 -0.16
N ALA A 52 18.12 15.56 -1.30
CA ALA A 52 18.62 16.10 -2.55
C ALA A 52 17.81 17.33 -2.99
N VAL A 53 16.48 17.28 -2.92
CA VAL A 53 15.63 18.44 -3.24
C VAL A 53 15.86 19.59 -2.26
N MET A 54 16.00 19.29 -0.96
CA MET A 54 16.32 20.32 0.04
C MET A 54 17.65 21.01 -0.29
N SER A 55 18.70 20.25 -0.62
CA SER A 55 20.02 20.80 -0.96
C SER A 55 19.99 21.79 -2.11
N LEU A 56 19.13 21.54 -3.11
CA LEU A 56 18.95 22.42 -4.27
C LEU A 56 18.10 23.63 -3.91
N SER A 57 17.06 23.46 -3.08
CA SER A 57 16.23 24.59 -2.65
C SER A 57 17.00 25.61 -1.81
N TRP A 58 18.00 25.17 -1.03
CA TRP A 58 18.92 26.06 -0.30
C TRP A 58 19.83 26.88 -1.23
N ARG A 59 20.02 26.45 -2.48
CA ARG A 59 20.76 27.19 -3.51
C ARG A 59 19.86 28.15 -4.30
N GLU A 60 18.67 28.45 -3.78
CA GLU A 60 17.64 29.30 -4.40
C GLU A 60 17.07 28.77 -5.72
N GLU A 61 17.30 27.49 -6.05
CA GLU A 61 16.69 26.87 -7.21
C GLU A 61 15.20 26.62 -6.96
N LYS A 62 14.36 27.52 -7.50
CA LYS A 62 12.89 27.42 -7.39
C LYS A 62 12.32 26.29 -8.27
N GLU A 63 13.01 25.96 -9.35
CA GLU A 63 12.55 25.06 -10.39
C GLU A 63 13.61 23.99 -10.65
N ILE A 64 13.37 22.79 -10.12
CA ILE A 64 14.36 21.72 -10.08
C ILE A 64 14.03 20.68 -11.15
N ARG A 65 15.02 20.34 -11.97
CA ARG A 65 14.95 19.25 -12.95
C ARG A 65 15.52 17.97 -12.34
N ASP A 66 15.00 16.82 -12.75
CA ASP A 66 15.49 15.51 -12.29
C ASP A 66 17.02 15.33 -12.47
N LYS A 67 17.58 15.93 -13.54
CA LYS A 67 19.03 15.90 -13.79
C LYS A 67 19.87 16.77 -12.84
N GLU A 68 19.27 17.74 -12.16
CA GLU A 68 19.93 18.57 -11.14
C GLU A 68 19.97 17.82 -9.80
N ILE A 69 18.96 16.99 -9.54
CA ILE A 69 18.92 16.08 -8.39
C ILE A 69 19.94 14.95 -8.55
N ASN A 70 20.02 14.36 -9.75
CA ASN A 70 21.03 13.35 -10.05
C ASN A 70 21.50 13.43 -11.51
N PRO A 71 22.80 13.70 -11.73
CA PRO A 71 23.37 13.83 -13.08
C PRO A 71 23.35 12.52 -13.88
N THR A 72 23.16 11.35 -13.24
CA THR A 72 23.08 10.04 -13.94
C THR A 72 21.71 9.75 -14.56
N THR A 73 20.83 10.76 -14.71
CA THR A 73 19.53 10.64 -15.42
C THR A 73 18.54 9.67 -14.77
N GLN A 74 18.54 9.59 -13.44
CA GLN A 74 17.52 8.82 -12.74
C GLN A 74 16.20 9.60 -12.66
N HIS A 75 15.08 8.95 -13.02
CA HIS A 75 13.75 9.54 -12.91
C HIS A 75 13.18 9.36 -11.50
N TYR A 76 12.71 10.46 -10.90
CA TYR A 76 12.15 10.47 -9.54
C TYR A 76 10.62 10.39 -9.50
N CYS A 77 10.01 9.81 -10.53
CA CYS A 77 8.54 9.72 -10.62
C CYS A 77 7.93 8.89 -9.49
N ARG A 78 8.57 7.77 -9.11
CA ARG A 78 8.09 6.88 -8.05
C ARG A 78 8.13 7.56 -6.68
N GLN A 79 9.25 8.20 -6.35
CA GLN A 79 9.43 8.92 -5.09
C GLN A 79 8.44 10.08 -4.98
N ARG A 80 8.26 10.85 -6.06
CA ARG A 80 7.27 11.93 -6.13
C ARG A 80 5.86 11.44 -5.86
N GLN A 81 5.41 10.40 -6.57
CA GLN A 81 4.06 9.86 -6.42
C GLN A 81 3.84 9.28 -5.02
N SER A 82 4.83 8.57 -4.48
CA SER A 82 4.74 8.00 -3.13
C SER A 82 4.65 9.08 -2.05
N LEU A 83 5.52 10.11 -2.09
CA LEU A 83 5.49 11.21 -1.14
C LEU A 83 4.22 12.08 -1.28
N TYR A 84 3.68 12.20 -2.50
CA TYR A 84 2.40 12.85 -2.74
C TYR A 84 1.24 12.07 -2.13
N ALA A 85 1.20 10.74 -2.33
CA ALA A 85 0.18 9.87 -1.75
C ALA A 85 0.20 9.88 -0.22
N LYS A 86 1.39 10.01 0.40
CA LYS A 86 1.55 10.18 1.85
C LYS A 86 1.17 11.58 2.36
N GLY A 87 0.85 12.52 1.48
CA GLY A 87 0.54 13.91 1.83
C GLY A 87 1.76 14.76 2.23
N TYR A 88 2.98 14.25 2.02
CA TYR A 88 4.22 14.92 2.43
C TYR A 88 4.75 15.92 1.41
N LEU A 89 4.44 15.69 0.14
CA LEU A 89 4.94 16.50 -0.98
C LEU A 89 3.77 16.96 -1.85
N THR A 90 3.77 18.23 -2.22
CA THR A 90 3.04 18.72 -3.39
C THR A 90 4.04 19.23 -4.42
N PHE A 91 3.71 19.10 -5.71
CA PHE A 91 4.62 19.54 -6.76
C PHE A 91 3.86 20.02 -8.01
N SER A 92 4.48 20.92 -8.75
CA SER A 92 3.94 21.46 -10.01
C SER A 92 5.03 21.59 -11.06
N SER A 93 4.68 21.44 -12.33
CA SER A 93 5.63 21.66 -13.43
C SER A 93 5.59 23.12 -13.87
N ARG A 94 6.76 23.72 -14.08
CA ARG A 94 6.91 25.08 -14.63
C ARG A 94 7.88 25.10 -15.79
N ASN A 95 7.70 26.05 -16.70
CA ASN A 95 8.62 26.28 -17.80
C ASN A 95 9.80 27.11 -17.29
N ILE A 96 11.02 26.60 -17.50
CA ILE A 96 12.25 27.30 -17.16
C ILE A 96 12.65 28.15 -18.36
N TYR A 97 12.77 29.45 -18.14
CA TYR A 97 13.29 30.41 -19.11
C TYR A 97 14.64 30.94 -18.66
N LYS A 98 15.60 31.01 -19.58
CA LYS A 98 16.88 31.69 -19.35
C LYS A 98 17.10 32.68 -20.47
N ASN A 99 17.23 33.97 -20.15
CA ASN A 99 17.34 35.07 -21.11
C ASN A 99 16.18 35.08 -22.12
N ASN A 100 14.93 34.92 -21.65
CA ASN A 100 13.72 34.77 -22.49
C ASN A 100 13.70 33.58 -23.46
N ILE A 101 14.66 32.66 -23.37
CA ILE A 101 14.69 31.44 -24.17
C ILE A 101 14.20 30.28 -23.31
N PHE A 102 13.23 29.52 -23.84
CA PHE A 102 12.75 28.29 -23.21
C PHE A 102 13.87 27.25 -23.11
N ARG A 103 14.19 26.81 -21.89
CA ARG A 103 15.25 25.82 -21.61
C ARG A 103 14.72 24.46 -21.18
N GLY A 104 13.41 24.33 -21.02
CA GLY A 104 12.76 23.08 -20.65
C GLY A 104 11.73 23.26 -19.54
N LYS A 105 11.30 22.13 -18.96
CA LYS A 105 10.37 22.09 -17.83
C LYS A 105 11.11 21.72 -16.56
N GLY A 106 10.86 22.45 -15.48
CA GLY A 106 11.30 22.17 -14.11
C GLY A 106 10.12 21.78 -13.24
N THR A 107 10.42 21.17 -12.09
CA THR A 107 9.44 20.83 -11.07
C THR A 107 9.66 21.73 -9.85
N VAL A 108 8.60 22.35 -9.37
CA VAL A 108 8.58 23.08 -8.10
C VAL A 108 8.07 22.12 -7.02
N TYR A 109 8.86 21.91 -5.98
CA TYR A 109 8.55 21.02 -4.86
C TYR A 109 8.13 21.80 -3.62
N ASN A 110 7.15 21.29 -2.89
CA ASN A 110 6.68 21.87 -1.63
C ASN A 110 6.47 20.78 -0.59
N PHE A 111 7.31 20.80 0.45
CA PHE A 111 7.31 19.86 1.59
C PHE A 111 6.56 20.39 2.82
N SER A 112 5.65 21.34 2.66
CA SER A 112 4.84 21.84 3.79
C SER A 112 4.04 20.74 4.49
N GLY A 113 3.58 19.73 3.75
CA GLY A 113 2.90 18.56 4.32
C GLY A 113 3.82 17.72 5.21
N LEU A 114 5.06 17.49 4.76
CA LEU A 114 6.08 16.80 5.56
C LEU A 114 6.40 17.56 6.85
N LYS A 115 6.54 18.89 6.77
CA LYS A 115 6.79 19.75 7.93
C LYS A 115 5.69 19.57 8.99
N LYS A 116 4.43 19.66 8.58
CA LYS A 116 3.28 19.46 9.50
C LYS A 116 3.28 18.08 10.14
N ALA A 117 3.57 17.03 9.37
CA ALA A 117 3.63 15.67 9.89
C ALA A 117 4.72 15.50 10.96
N ILE A 118 5.89 16.13 10.77
CA ILE A 118 6.97 16.12 11.77
C ILE A 118 6.57 16.90 13.03
N GLU A 119 5.94 18.07 12.88
CA GLU A 119 5.48 18.88 14.01
C GLU A 119 4.49 18.11 14.89
N MET A 120 3.54 17.38 14.28
CA MET A 120 2.62 16.50 15.02
C MET A 120 3.36 15.41 15.82
N LEU A 121 4.34 14.73 15.22
CA LEU A 121 5.11 13.70 15.91
C LEU A 121 5.96 14.24 17.07
N VAL A 122 6.49 15.46 16.92
CA VAL A 122 7.23 16.14 17.99
C VAL A 122 6.30 16.50 19.14
N GLU A 123 5.08 16.97 18.85
CA GLU A 123 4.08 17.28 19.87
C GLU A 123 3.59 16.03 20.61
N GLU A 124 3.37 14.92 19.90
CA GLU A 124 3.06 13.61 20.48
C GLU A 124 4.15 13.16 21.47
N ASP A 125 5.42 13.23 21.07
CA ASP A 125 6.53 12.81 21.94
C ASP A 125 6.71 13.74 23.15
N ARG A 126 6.52 15.05 22.96
CA ARG A 126 6.51 16.00 24.08
C ARG A 126 5.38 15.71 25.05
N ALA A 127 4.19 15.37 24.56
CA ALA A 127 3.06 15.01 25.41
C ALA A 127 3.35 13.75 26.24
N ILE A 128 3.98 12.74 25.64
CA ILE A 128 4.41 11.52 26.35
C ILE A 128 5.45 11.86 27.41
N GLN A 129 6.48 12.63 27.07
CA GLN A 129 7.52 13.05 28.02
C GLN A 129 6.97 13.85 29.20
N ASN A 130 5.91 14.64 28.98
CA ASN A 130 5.25 15.41 30.04
C ASN A 130 4.31 14.55 30.91
N MET A 131 3.88 13.37 30.45
CA MET A 131 3.10 12.40 31.23
C MET A 131 4.00 11.57 32.16
N ASP A 132 5.26 11.34 31.79
CA ASP A 132 6.27 10.64 32.60
C ASP A 132 6.96 11.55 33.64
N ALA A 133 6.50 12.79 33.82
CA ALA A 133 6.92 13.64 34.93
C ALA A 133 6.53 12.95 36.26
N PRO A 134 7.44 12.84 37.25
CA PRO A 134 7.19 12.04 38.43
C PRO A 134 6.05 12.68 39.23
N VAL A 135 4.87 12.08 39.16
CA VAL A 135 3.93 12.18 40.27
C VAL A 135 4.69 11.59 41.45
N GLU A 136 4.98 12.41 42.47
CA GLU A 136 5.46 11.92 43.77
C GLU A 136 4.39 10.97 44.33
N GLN A 137 4.45 9.71 43.90
CA GLN A 137 3.73 8.63 44.54
C GLN A 137 4.44 8.41 45.85
N LYS A 138 3.88 8.96 46.93
CA LYS A 138 4.19 8.51 48.29
C LYS A 138 3.82 7.04 48.38
N TYR A 139 4.81 6.19 48.12
CA TYR A 139 4.76 4.81 48.56
C TYR A 139 5.17 4.80 50.02
N ASP A 140 4.23 4.50 50.92
CA ASP A 140 4.60 3.91 52.19
C ASP A 140 5.20 2.54 51.85
N GLU A 141 6.52 2.42 51.94
CA GLU A 141 7.23 1.18 51.65
C GLU A 141 6.77 0.06 52.60
N PRO A 142 6.18 -1.03 52.10
CA PRO A 142 6.13 -2.25 52.90
C PRO A 142 7.54 -2.87 52.93
N SER A 143 8.00 -3.13 54.16
CA SER A 143 9.26 -3.74 54.57
C SER A 143 9.81 -4.82 53.62
N LEU A 144 11.10 -4.71 53.33
CA LEU A 144 11.88 -5.57 52.44
C LEU A 144 12.27 -6.94 53.03
N PHE A 145 11.76 -7.31 54.21
CA PHE A 145 12.05 -8.58 54.86
C PHE A 145 10.81 -9.11 55.60
N ASN A 146 10.47 -10.37 55.29
CA ASN A 146 9.42 -11.24 55.85
C ASN A 146 8.04 -11.15 55.17
N ASP A 147 7.83 -11.94 54.11
CA ASP A 147 7.23 -13.29 54.24
C ASP A 147 6.86 -13.86 52.85
N ASP A 148 7.32 -15.09 52.60
CA ASP A 148 6.91 -16.07 51.59
C ASP A 148 6.76 -15.64 50.12
N VAL A 149 7.91 -15.52 49.44
CA VAL A 149 7.97 -15.62 47.98
C VAL A 149 7.62 -17.05 47.57
N SER A 150 6.43 -17.25 46.99
CA SER A 150 6.11 -18.44 46.21
C SER A 150 7.17 -18.64 45.13
N THR A 151 7.96 -19.71 45.24
CA THR A 151 8.96 -20.12 44.25
C THR A 151 8.29 -20.82 43.06
N GLU A 152 7.29 -20.19 42.44
CA GLU A 152 6.91 -20.57 41.09
C GLU A 152 7.75 -19.74 40.11
N PRO A 153 8.53 -20.37 39.22
CA PRO A 153 9.25 -19.63 38.20
C PRO A 153 8.23 -18.90 37.33
N LEU A 154 8.23 -17.57 37.41
CA LEU A 154 7.50 -16.70 36.49
C LEU A 154 7.96 -17.06 35.07
N GLN A 155 7.16 -17.84 34.36
CA GLN A 155 7.41 -18.09 32.95
C GLN A 155 7.32 -16.76 32.22
N PRO A 156 8.29 -16.43 31.35
CA PRO A 156 8.21 -15.21 30.56
C PRO A 156 6.90 -15.20 29.78
N PRO A 157 6.25 -14.02 29.61
CA PRO A 157 5.06 -13.89 28.80
C PRO A 157 5.36 -14.53 27.44
N LYS A 158 4.52 -15.48 27.01
CA LYS A 158 4.64 -16.06 25.67
C LYS A 158 4.57 -14.90 24.68
N LEU A 159 5.73 -14.54 24.13
CA LEU A 159 5.82 -13.81 22.86
C LEU A 159 4.85 -14.52 21.92
N ILE A 160 3.87 -13.77 21.41
CA ILE A 160 3.12 -14.20 20.23
C ILE A 160 4.19 -14.34 19.16
N LYS A 161 4.65 -15.58 18.97
CA LYS A 161 5.50 -15.96 17.86
C LYS A 161 4.66 -15.68 16.63
N GLU A 162 5.06 -14.68 15.85
CA GLU A 162 4.87 -14.79 14.40
C GLU A 162 5.28 -16.21 14.04
N GLU A 163 4.39 -16.95 13.40
CA GLU A 163 4.62 -18.34 12.98
C GLU A 163 5.84 -18.38 12.06
N LYS A 164 7.02 -18.51 12.66
CA LYS A 164 8.24 -18.90 11.96
C LYS A 164 7.96 -20.29 11.41
N GLU A 165 8.09 -20.41 10.09
CA GLU A 165 8.12 -21.68 9.37
C GLU A 165 8.89 -22.72 10.19
N LYS A 166 8.19 -23.78 10.61
CA LYS A 166 8.82 -24.91 11.27
C LYS A 166 9.77 -25.58 10.28
N SER A 167 10.97 -25.93 10.75
CA SER A 167 11.96 -26.72 10.02
C SER A 167 11.35 -28.05 9.55
N GLU A 168 11.75 -28.50 8.36
CA GLU A 168 11.22 -29.68 7.64
C GLU A 168 11.19 -31.00 8.44
N GLU A 169 11.92 -31.07 9.55
CA GLU A 169 12.02 -32.22 10.45
C GLU A 169 10.85 -32.33 11.45
N GLU A 170 10.06 -31.28 11.67
CA GLU A 170 8.95 -31.24 12.65
C GLU A 170 7.53 -31.22 12.02
N LYS A 171 7.41 -31.51 10.71
CA LYS A 171 6.10 -31.55 10.03
C LYS A 171 5.42 -32.92 10.18
N THR A 172 4.15 -32.93 10.58
CA THR A 172 3.28 -34.11 10.61
C THR A 172 3.14 -34.73 9.20
N PRO A 173 2.86 -36.04 9.05
CA PRO A 173 2.74 -36.71 7.75
C PRO A 173 1.72 -36.03 6.81
N GLU A 174 0.64 -35.49 7.39
CA GLU A 174 -0.44 -34.77 6.69
C GLU A 174 0.05 -33.43 6.10
N GLU A 175 0.92 -32.69 6.81
CA GLU A 175 1.48 -31.43 6.32
C GLU A 175 2.45 -31.65 5.14
N LYS A 176 3.19 -32.77 5.15
CA LYS A 176 4.09 -33.14 4.04
C LYS A 176 3.33 -33.55 2.77
N GLU A 177 2.11 -34.06 2.90
CA GLU A 177 1.25 -34.36 1.74
C GLU A 177 0.60 -33.10 1.16
N GLU A 178 0.19 -32.15 2.01
CA GLU A 178 -0.36 -30.87 1.53
C GLU A 178 0.70 -30.02 0.82
N ASP A 179 1.94 -30.00 1.33
CA ASP A 179 3.05 -29.29 0.69
C ASP A 179 3.34 -29.85 -0.72
N LYS A 180 3.30 -31.17 -0.89
CA LYS A 180 3.46 -31.83 -2.21
C LYS A 180 2.32 -31.47 -3.16
N LYS A 181 1.07 -31.48 -2.69
CA LYS A 181 -0.10 -31.07 -3.48
C LYS A 181 -0.02 -29.59 -3.88
N GLN A 182 0.54 -28.74 -3.02
CA GLN A 182 0.75 -27.33 -3.30
C GLN A 182 1.80 -27.12 -4.39
N GLU A 183 2.92 -27.86 -4.34
CA GLU A 183 3.95 -27.83 -5.38
C GLU A 183 3.40 -28.31 -6.74
N GLU A 184 2.67 -29.43 -6.75
CA GLU A 184 2.04 -29.96 -7.96
C GLU A 184 1.04 -28.96 -8.56
N PHE A 185 0.25 -28.29 -7.71
CA PHE A 185 -0.68 -27.25 -8.14
C PHE A 185 0.03 -26.05 -8.80
N LEU A 186 1.13 -25.58 -8.21
CA LEU A 186 1.91 -24.46 -8.75
C LEU A 186 2.57 -24.83 -10.09
N GLU A 187 3.06 -26.06 -10.22
CA GLU A 187 3.65 -26.56 -11.46
C GLU A 187 2.61 -26.64 -12.59
N LYS A 188 1.46 -27.28 -12.32
CA LYS A 188 0.35 -27.37 -13.29
C LYS A 188 -0.18 -26.00 -13.72
N TYR A 189 -0.30 -25.05 -12.78
CA TYR A 189 -0.70 -23.69 -13.12
C TYR A 189 0.34 -22.96 -13.98
N ASN A 190 1.64 -23.16 -13.72
CA ASN A 190 2.71 -22.59 -14.53
C ASN A 190 2.72 -23.13 -15.96
N GLU A 191 2.41 -24.41 -16.16
CA GLU A 191 2.27 -24.99 -17.49
C GLU A 191 1.10 -24.36 -18.24
N LEU A 192 -0.05 -24.23 -17.59
CA LEU A 192 -1.23 -23.54 -18.15
C LEU A 192 -0.94 -22.08 -18.49
N HIS A 193 -0.25 -21.37 -17.60
CA HIS A 193 0.12 -19.97 -17.80
C HIS A 193 1.10 -19.82 -18.98
N LYS A 194 2.06 -20.74 -19.13
CA LYS A 194 2.96 -20.79 -20.28
C LYS A 194 2.19 -21.06 -21.57
N GLU A 195 1.26 -21.99 -21.56
CA GLU A 195 0.47 -22.35 -22.76
C GLU A 195 -0.41 -21.17 -23.23
N LEU A 196 -1.08 -20.49 -22.30
CA LEU A 196 -2.06 -19.45 -22.64
C LEU A 196 -1.47 -18.05 -22.85
N ILE A 197 -0.40 -17.72 -22.13
CA ILE A 197 0.17 -16.36 -22.09
C ILE A 197 1.61 -16.35 -22.65
N GLY A 198 2.26 -17.50 -22.81
CA GLY A 198 3.61 -17.61 -23.36
C GLY A 198 4.74 -17.30 -22.37
N VAL A 199 4.42 -17.05 -21.10
CA VAL A 199 5.39 -16.65 -20.07
C VAL A 199 5.40 -17.67 -18.93
N LYS A 200 6.58 -18.10 -18.48
CA LYS A 200 6.72 -18.88 -17.24
C LYS A 200 6.92 -17.94 -16.06
N ILE A 201 6.20 -18.17 -14.96
CA ILE A 201 6.34 -17.34 -13.75
C ILE A 201 7.33 -18.01 -12.81
N ASN A 202 8.38 -17.29 -12.45
CA ASN A 202 9.29 -17.77 -11.42
C ASN A 202 8.72 -17.45 -10.04
N HIS A 203 8.19 -18.48 -9.38
CA HIS A 203 7.57 -18.39 -8.07
C HIS A 203 8.54 -17.95 -6.95
N LYS A 204 9.86 -18.11 -7.13
CA LYS A 204 10.85 -17.65 -6.14
C LYS A 204 11.01 -16.13 -6.12
N TYR A 205 10.86 -15.47 -7.26
CA TYR A 205 11.08 -14.02 -7.39
C TYR A 205 9.78 -13.21 -7.29
N HIS A 206 8.64 -13.78 -7.68
CA HIS A 206 7.35 -13.08 -7.68
C HIS A 206 6.51 -13.39 -6.43
N LYS A 207 7.05 -13.07 -5.25
CA LYS A 207 6.46 -13.39 -3.93
C LYS A 207 4.98 -13.00 -3.77
N VAL A 208 4.60 -11.82 -4.27
CA VAL A 208 3.21 -11.32 -4.21
C VAL A 208 2.29 -12.14 -5.12
N TYR A 209 2.76 -12.49 -6.33
CA TYR A 209 1.96 -13.28 -7.26
C TYR A 209 1.75 -14.71 -6.73
N THR A 210 2.78 -15.28 -6.11
CA THR A 210 2.70 -16.59 -5.47
C THR A 210 1.87 -16.61 -4.21
N SER A 211 1.92 -15.56 -3.38
CA SER A 211 1.07 -15.52 -2.19
C SER A 211 -0.41 -15.56 -2.54
N PHE A 212 -0.82 -14.91 -3.64
CA PHE A 212 -2.20 -15.02 -4.13
C PHE A 212 -2.58 -16.43 -4.57
N LEU A 213 -1.69 -17.17 -5.25
CA LEU A 213 -1.95 -18.56 -5.64
C LEU A 213 -2.03 -19.49 -4.43
N ILE A 214 -1.15 -19.30 -3.45
CA ILE A 214 -1.15 -20.05 -2.19
C ILE A 214 -2.44 -19.76 -1.40
N ASP A 215 -2.89 -18.52 -1.37
CA ASP A 215 -4.15 -18.15 -0.73
C ASP A 215 -5.37 -18.80 -1.41
N ILE A 216 -5.37 -18.88 -2.75
CA ILE A 216 -6.40 -19.59 -3.51
C ILE A 216 -6.37 -21.08 -3.17
N PHE A 217 -5.18 -21.68 -3.12
CA PHE A 217 -5.01 -23.09 -2.77
C PHE A 217 -5.51 -23.38 -1.35
N LYS A 218 -5.20 -22.54 -0.36
CA LYS A 218 -5.67 -22.70 1.03
C LYS A 218 -7.18 -22.54 1.19
N LYS A 219 -7.81 -21.71 0.34
CA LYS A 219 -9.26 -21.41 0.37
C LYS A 219 -10.07 -22.28 -0.58
N ARG A 220 -9.46 -23.30 -1.19
CA ARG A 220 -10.12 -24.19 -2.15
C ARG A 220 -11.28 -24.92 -1.48
N VAL A 221 -12.37 -25.05 -2.23
CA VAL A 221 -13.55 -25.85 -1.85
C VAL A 221 -13.56 -27.16 -2.64
N HIS A 222 -12.97 -27.15 -3.84
CA HIS A 222 -12.87 -28.31 -4.73
C HIS A 222 -11.43 -28.78 -4.82
N ASP A 223 -11.19 -30.07 -4.59
CA ASP A 223 -9.86 -30.67 -4.65
C ASP A 223 -9.47 -31.18 -6.06
N ASN A 224 -10.40 -31.13 -7.03
CA ASN A 224 -10.11 -31.57 -8.41
C ASN A 224 -9.46 -30.47 -9.24
N PHE A 225 -8.13 -30.39 -9.17
CA PHE A 225 -7.34 -29.36 -9.85
C PHE A 225 -7.41 -29.43 -11.38
N ASP A 226 -7.44 -30.63 -11.95
CA ASP A 226 -7.37 -30.81 -13.41
C ASP A 226 -8.68 -30.36 -14.09
N GLU A 227 -9.82 -30.58 -13.43
CA GLU A 227 -11.12 -30.10 -13.87
C GLU A 227 -11.20 -28.57 -13.77
N ALA A 228 -10.74 -27.99 -12.67
CA ALA A 228 -10.71 -26.54 -12.49
C ALA A 228 -9.83 -25.85 -13.55
N LEU A 229 -8.63 -26.39 -13.83
CA LEU A 229 -7.73 -25.87 -14.84
C LEU A 229 -8.32 -25.98 -16.26
N SER A 230 -9.06 -27.06 -16.54
CA SER A 230 -9.77 -27.23 -17.81
C SER A 230 -10.88 -26.19 -18.01
N ILE A 231 -11.66 -25.91 -16.97
CA ILE A 231 -12.70 -24.87 -16.98
C ILE A 231 -12.07 -23.49 -17.18
N VAL A 232 -10.97 -23.20 -16.48
CA VAL A 232 -10.22 -21.94 -16.61
C VAL A 232 -9.70 -21.77 -18.04
N LYS A 233 -9.10 -22.81 -18.62
CA LYS A 233 -8.61 -22.79 -20.01
C LYS A 233 -9.71 -22.41 -20.99
N PHE A 234 -10.87 -23.08 -20.89
CA PHE A 234 -12.02 -22.84 -21.75
C PHE A 234 -12.56 -21.42 -21.60
N ASN A 235 -12.73 -20.94 -20.37
CA ASN A 235 -13.24 -19.60 -20.10
C ASN A 235 -12.25 -18.50 -20.50
N PHE A 236 -10.95 -18.73 -20.34
CA PHE A 236 -9.91 -17.78 -20.73
C PHE A 236 -9.83 -17.62 -22.26
N LEU A 237 -9.97 -18.72 -23.01
CA LEU A 237 -10.01 -18.70 -24.48
C LEU A 237 -11.28 -18.04 -25.05
N LYS A 238 -12.38 -17.99 -24.29
CA LYS A 238 -13.59 -17.25 -24.67
C LYS A 238 -13.46 -15.73 -24.54
N LEU A 239 -12.48 -15.24 -23.78
CA LEU A 239 -12.28 -13.80 -23.60
C LEU A 239 -11.71 -13.15 -24.87
N SER A 240 -12.02 -11.86 -25.08
CA SER A 240 -11.39 -11.06 -26.13
C SER A 240 -9.90 -10.90 -25.87
N LEU A 241 -9.08 -10.84 -26.94
CA LEU A 241 -7.61 -10.80 -26.86
C LEU A 241 -7.09 -9.70 -25.91
N ASN A 242 -7.72 -8.52 -25.93
CA ASN A 242 -7.35 -7.36 -25.10
C ASN A 242 -7.60 -7.57 -23.60
N LYS A 243 -8.31 -8.65 -23.20
CA LYS A 243 -8.64 -8.99 -21.82
C LYS A 243 -7.88 -10.23 -21.31
N ARG A 244 -7.00 -10.83 -22.13
CA ARG A 244 -6.22 -12.03 -21.81
C ARG A 244 -4.89 -11.67 -21.16
N TYR A 245 -4.93 -11.33 -19.88
CA TYR A 245 -3.72 -11.06 -19.09
C TYR A 245 -3.66 -11.94 -17.84
N SER A 246 -2.45 -12.06 -17.25
CA SER A 246 -2.13 -13.01 -16.18
C SER A 246 -3.03 -12.90 -14.94
N LEU A 247 -3.37 -11.68 -14.51
CA LEU A 247 -4.30 -11.44 -13.39
C LEU A 247 -5.70 -12.01 -13.67
N LYS A 248 -6.17 -11.94 -14.93
CA LYS A 248 -7.48 -12.47 -15.29
C LYS A 248 -7.52 -14.00 -15.24
N LEU A 249 -6.39 -14.66 -15.52
CA LEU A 249 -6.23 -16.10 -15.37
C LEU A 249 -6.31 -16.51 -13.88
N GLN A 250 -5.66 -15.75 -12.99
CA GLN A 250 -5.76 -15.97 -11.54
C GLN A 250 -7.19 -15.79 -11.02
N ASP A 251 -7.91 -14.77 -11.49
CA ASP A 251 -9.30 -14.54 -11.12
C ASP A 251 -10.22 -15.69 -11.52
N LEU A 252 -10.05 -16.22 -12.74
CA LEU A 252 -10.82 -17.38 -13.20
C LEU A 252 -10.50 -18.63 -12.39
N LEU A 253 -9.23 -18.83 -12.02
CA LEU A 253 -8.82 -19.94 -11.16
C LEU A 253 -9.42 -19.83 -9.76
N ARG A 254 -9.39 -18.64 -9.17
CA ARG A 254 -10.05 -18.35 -7.89
C ARG A 254 -11.54 -18.65 -7.95
N MET A 255 -12.21 -18.27 -9.05
CA MET A 255 -13.63 -18.59 -9.23
C MET A 255 -13.86 -20.10 -9.33
N ALA A 256 -13.06 -20.81 -10.12
CA ALA A 256 -13.20 -22.26 -10.30
C ALA A 256 -12.96 -23.07 -9.02
N LEU A 257 -11.98 -22.67 -8.19
CA LEU A 257 -11.59 -23.42 -6.99
C LEU A 257 -12.33 -23.00 -5.71
N CYS A 258 -12.72 -21.73 -5.58
CA CYS A 258 -13.28 -21.20 -4.34
C CYS A 258 -14.81 -20.98 -4.38
N GLN A 259 -15.46 -21.05 -5.54
CA GLN A 259 -16.93 -20.96 -5.60
C GLN A 259 -17.56 -22.29 -5.16
N LYS A 260 -18.33 -22.25 -4.08
CA LYS A 260 -19.33 -23.30 -3.75
C LYS A 260 -20.37 -23.26 -4.87
N ASN A 261 -20.42 -24.29 -5.71
CA ASN A 261 -21.29 -24.31 -6.88
C ASN A 261 -22.78 -24.16 -6.49
N GLU A 262 -23.43 -23.11 -6.97
CA GLU A 262 -24.77 -23.26 -7.54
C GLU A 262 -24.59 -23.83 -8.95
N SER A 263 -24.61 -25.16 -9.04
CA SER A 263 -24.83 -25.99 -10.24
C SER A 263 -24.42 -25.41 -11.61
N HIS A 264 -23.30 -25.91 -12.16
CA HIS A 264 -23.20 -26.10 -13.60
C HIS A 264 -23.99 -27.35 -14.00
N GLN A 265 -25.29 -27.18 -14.26
CA GLN A 265 -25.95 -28.09 -15.20
C GLN A 265 -25.44 -27.74 -16.60
N ASN A 266 -24.82 -28.73 -17.23
CA ASN A 266 -24.60 -28.83 -18.65
C ASN A 266 -25.81 -28.30 -19.42
N ASN A 267 -25.59 -27.40 -20.39
CA ASN A 267 -26.53 -27.27 -21.49
C ASN A 267 -25.75 -27.19 -22.81
N ASN A 268 -25.75 -28.34 -23.47
CA ASN A 268 -25.74 -28.44 -24.92
C ASN A 268 -26.82 -27.54 -25.51
N ASN A 269 -26.48 -26.88 -26.63
CA ASN A 269 -27.36 -26.29 -27.63
C ASN A 269 -28.85 -26.15 -27.29
N LYS A 270 -29.31 -24.91 -27.12
CA LYS A 270 -30.59 -24.45 -27.68
C LYS A 270 -30.68 -22.92 -27.73
N GLU A 271 -30.69 -22.44 -28.97
CA GLU A 271 -31.52 -21.37 -29.53
C GLU A 271 -31.88 -20.15 -28.66
N ASN A 272 -31.61 -18.99 -29.26
CA ASN A 272 -32.18 -17.68 -28.98
C ASN A 272 -33.60 -17.74 -28.39
N LYS A 273 -33.76 -17.23 -27.18
CA LYS A 273 -34.96 -16.52 -26.73
C LYS A 273 -34.57 -15.49 -25.67
N THR A 274 -34.80 -14.24 -26.01
CA THR A 274 -35.10 -13.17 -25.05
C THR A 274 -36.15 -13.65 -24.08
N ASP A 275 -35.88 -13.67 -22.77
CA ASP A 275 -36.76 -12.99 -21.82
C ASP A 275 -36.19 -12.85 -20.40
N SER A 276 -36.58 -11.71 -19.84
CA SER A 276 -36.74 -11.35 -18.44
C SER A 276 -36.75 -12.48 -17.41
N ASP A 277 -35.83 -12.44 -16.44
CA ASP A 277 -36.10 -12.56 -14.99
C ASP A 277 -34.79 -12.76 -14.20
N LYS A 278 -34.13 -11.66 -13.86
CA LYS A 278 -33.25 -11.61 -12.69
C LYS A 278 -33.61 -10.34 -11.94
N ARG A 279 -34.46 -10.49 -10.91
CA ARG A 279 -34.78 -9.42 -9.96
C ARG A 279 -33.50 -9.06 -9.19
N TYR A 280 -32.70 -8.17 -9.76
CA TYR A 280 -31.80 -7.36 -8.97
C TYR A 280 -32.67 -6.48 -8.08
N ALA A 281 -32.48 -6.54 -6.77
CA ALA A 281 -33.13 -5.60 -5.86
C ALA A 281 -32.60 -4.20 -6.19
N ILE A 282 -33.42 -3.43 -6.91
CA ILE A 282 -33.12 -2.05 -7.27
C ILE A 282 -32.94 -1.26 -5.95
N PRO A 283 -31.82 -0.54 -5.77
CA PRO A 283 -31.62 0.30 -4.60
C PRO A 283 -32.81 1.26 -4.41
N ARG A 284 -33.42 1.25 -3.22
CA ARG A 284 -34.58 2.10 -2.86
C ARG A 284 -34.22 3.57 -3.05
N GLY A 285 -34.54 4.12 -4.21
CA GLY A 285 -34.15 5.48 -4.64
C GLY A 285 -34.20 5.66 -6.15
N LEU A 286 -33.93 4.61 -6.93
CA LEU A 286 -34.05 4.64 -8.40
C LEU A 286 -35.52 4.77 -8.86
N ASP A 287 -36.46 4.10 -8.20
CA ASP A 287 -37.90 4.24 -8.51
C ASP A 287 -38.39 5.69 -8.34
N LYS A 288 -37.81 6.43 -7.39
CA LYS A 288 -38.13 7.85 -7.15
C LYS A 288 -37.57 8.74 -8.26
N LEU A 289 -36.42 8.37 -8.83
CA LEU A 289 -35.82 9.07 -9.97
C LEU A 289 -36.60 8.82 -11.27
N ASP A 290 -37.01 7.57 -11.52
CA ASP A 290 -37.83 7.22 -12.69
C ASP A 290 -39.20 7.91 -12.66
N PHE A 291 -39.77 8.09 -11.46
CA PHE A 291 -40.99 8.88 -11.28
C PHE A 291 -40.80 10.36 -11.65
N LEU A 292 -39.72 10.99 -11.17
CA LEU A 292 -39.42 12.39 -11.48
C LEU A 292 -39.11 12.59 -12.97
N LEU A 293 -38.41 11.64 -13.58
CA LEU A 293 -38.09 11.68 -15.01
C LEU A 293 -39.36 11.60 -15.86
N ASN A 294 -40.31 10.73 -15.48
CA ASN A 294 -41.59 10.59 -16.17
C ASN A 294 -42.49 11.83 -16.04
N GLU A 295 -42.48 12.53 -14.90
CA GLU A 295 -43.24 13.79 -14.76
C GLU A 295 -42.61 14.93 -15.58
N LEU A 296 -41.28 14.95 -15.69
CA LEU A 296 -40.54 15.87 -16.55
C LEU A 296 -40.84 15.65 -18.04
N GLU A 297 -40.86 14.40 -18.50
CA GLU A 297 -41.18 14.06 -19.90
C GLU A 297 -42.63 14.41 -20.27
N LYS A 298 -43.54 14.45 -19.28
CA LYS A 298 -44.93 14.88 -19.45
C LYS A 298 -45.14 16.40 -19.35
N GLY A 299 -44.06 17.17 -19.18
CA GLY A 299 -44.12 18.64 -19.04
C GLY A 299 -44.68 19.12 -17.70
N GLY A 300 -44.67 18.27 -16.67
CA GLY A 300 -45.15 18.58 -15.33
C GLY A 300 -44.19 19.44 -14.51
N ASN A 301 -44.69 20.02 -13.41
CA ASN A 301 -43.90 20.87 -12.51
C ASN A 301 -43.13 20.03 -11.49
N ILE A 302 -41.80 20.04 -11.58
CA ILE A 302 -40.86 19.28 -10.75
C ILE A 302 -41.08 19.50 -9.25
N ASN A 303 -41.47 20.72 -8.84
CA ASN A 303 -41.60 21.06 -7.43
C ASN A 303 -42.80 20.37 -6.77
N GLU A 304 -43.89 20.14 -7.51
CA GLU A 304 -45.04 19.35 -7.02
C GLU A 304 -44.72 17.85 -6.99
N ALA A 305 -43.97 17.37 -7.98
CA ALA A 305 -43.47 16.00 -8.06
C ALA A 305 -42.65 15.63 -6.82
N TYR A 306 -41.72 16.52 -6.47
CA TYR A 306 -40.80 16.33 -5.37
C TYR A 306 -41.52 16.37 -4.01
N ALA A 307 -42.49 17.27 -3.85
CA ALA A 307 -43.30 17.38 -2.63
C ALA A 307 -44.11 16.09 -2.33
N LYS A 308 -44.59 15.39 -3.38
CA LYS A 308 -45.28 14.09 -3.23
C LYS A 308 -44.33 12.98 -2.78
N ILE A 309 -43.07 13.03 -3.18
CA ILE A 309 -42.05 12.04 -2.79
C ILE A 309 -41.59 12.26 -1.33
N THR A 310 -41.52 13.51 -0.87
CA THR A 310 -41.08 13.86 0.49
C THR A 310 -42.15 13.60 1.56
N ASN A 311 -43.43 13.58 1.19
CA ASN A 311 -44.53 13.27 2.11
C ASN A 311 -44.87 11.77 2.24
N CYS A 312 -44.17 10.91 1.51
CA CYS A 312 -44.21 9.45 1.70
C CYS A 312 -42.97 9.01 2.50
N GLY A 313 -42.96 9.37 3.78
CA GLY A 313 -42.04 8.89 4.82
C GLY A 313 -42.78 8.03 5.82
#